data_AF-A0A8B4Q9W0-F1
#
_entry.id   AF-A0A8B4Q9W0-F1
#
_cell.length_a   1.000
_cell.length_b   1.000
_cell.length_c   1.000
_cell.angle_alpha   90.00
_cell.angle_beta   90.00
_cell.angle_gamma   90.00
#
_symmetry.space_group_name_H-M   'P 1'
#
loop_
_entity.id
_entity.type
_entity.pdbx_description
1 polymer ?
#
loop_
_entity_poly.entity_id
_entity_poly.type
_entity_poly.pdbx_seq_one_letter_code
_entity_poly.pdbx_strand_id
1 'polypeptide(L)'
;MKKRASAAIIGGIILLLVAAFIITKFYDPTPEKSKVKSNEGLQLSIVKDNRAALYISQDAENLEKKNGKGSVVFIDDTGHVKGFPINPVEYGEVKFVGNKFMVEESNQMTLTTDHIQKTTFDELDFRGTRASYLEETNQFYAIYNSGLSKKHDYQMSIRYTDRNNEFNTLLVPHFVSTSGNDADHVMLLTQDLISMEYQLKKVKLKKDAEVKTIAQLEIPNAANFDSISQIVALPDAYYFVGSHYESDQYENIVLVRIDRKTAKLKMTTLAEYRSEKETMNSFPLSFNESLYLFENNFYFLNGLGKVIRYNVDTGKVNEAFTVQGLPVKNDYLAQATFKDGHLHFIYEDAKKKHFLDEYSLKTGKRTRSIPVKGLKKYIDDEAFMMTDLTMLQDHPK
;
A
#
# COMPACT_ATOMS: atom_id res chain seq x y z
N MET A 1 -16.71 65.21 47.16
CA MET A 1 -15.70 64.37 46.47
C MET A 1 -15.49 62.96 47.05
N LYS A 2 -15.96 62.59 48.27
CA LYS A 2 -15.71 61.24 48.84
C LYS A 2 -16.52 60.09 48.23
N LYS A 3 -17.75 60.30 47.73
CA LYS A 3 -18.63 59.20 47.23
C LYS A 3 -18.28 58.66 45.84
N ARG A 4 -17.63 59.45 44.95
CA ARG A 4 -17.21 58.99 43.61
C ARG A 4 -15.93 58.14 43.65
N ALA A 5 -15.04 58.41 44.60
CA ALA A 5 -13.86 57.58 44.83
C ALA A 5 -14.26 56.18 45.35
N SER A 6 -15.27 56.09 46.22
CA SER A 6 -15.78 54.81 46.74
C SER A 6 -16.40 53.92 45.67
N ALA A 7 -17.17 54.50 44.74
CA ALA A 7 -17.80 53.75 43.65
C ALA A 7 -16.78 53.25 42.61
N ALA A 8 -15.71 54.01 42.34
CA ALA A 8 -14.63 53.59 41.45
C ALA A 8 -13.77 52.47 42.07
N ILE A 9 -13.54 52.52 43.39
CA ILE A 9 -12.81 51.46 44.11
C ILE A 9 -13.64 50.17 44.16
N ILE A 10 -14.94 50.25 44.44
CA ILE A 10 -15.83 49.08 44.45
C ILE A 10 -15.97 48.49 43.03
N GLY A 11 -16.09 49.33 42.00
CA GLY A 11 -16.13 48.89 40.60
C GLY A 11 -14.83 48.19 40.17
N GLY A 12 -13.67 48.70 40.57
CA GLY A 12 -12.38 48.08 40.29
C GLY A 12 -12.18 46.73 40.99
N ILE A 13 -12.66 46.59 42.23
CA ILE A 13 -12.61 45.33 42.98
C ILE A 13 -13.51 44.26 42.34
N ILE A 14 -14.71 44.64 41.89
CA ILE A 14 -15.63 43.72 41.19
C ILE A 14 -15.03 43.26 39.86
N LEU A 15 -14.40 44.17 39.10
CA LEU A 15 -13.75 43.84 37.83
C LEU A 15 -12.54 42.92 38.02
N LEU A 16 -11.77 43.12 39.10
CA LEU A 16 -10.67 42.23 39.49
C LEU A 16 -11.16 40.85 39.95
N LEU A 17 -12.28 40.78 40.66
CA LEU A 17 -12.87 39.50 41.08
C LEU A 17 -13.46 38.73 39.89
N VAL A 18 -14.07 39.42 38.91
CA VAL A 18 -14.54 38.80 37.67
C VAL A 18 -13.38 38.35 36.80
N ALA A 19 -12.32 39.15 36.67
CA ALA A 19 -11.11 38.75 35.95
C ALA A 19 -10.40 37.57 36.64
N ALA A 20 -10.31 37.57 37.98
CA ALA A 20 -9.76 36.46 38.75
C ALA A 20 -10.64 35.20 38.62
N PHE A 21 -11.97 35.34 38.57
CA PHE A 21 -12.89 34.22 38.34
C PHE A 21 -12.79 33.66 36.92
N ILE A 22 -12.62 34.52 35.90
CA ILE A 22 -12.36 34.09 34.52
C ILE A 22 -11.00 33.40 34.42
N ILE A 23 -9.96 33.95 35.06
CA ILE A 23 -8.64 33.30 35.11
C ILE A 23 -8.73 31.98 35.86
N THR A 24 -9.45 31.84 36.98
CA THR A 24 -9.55 30.53 37.66
C THR A 24 -10.46 29.53 36.95
N LYS A 25 -11.40 29.96 36.10
CA LYS A 25 -12.22 29.06 35.27
C LYS A 25 -11.60 28.68 33.92
N PHE A 26 -10.72 29.52 33.36
CA PHE A 26 -10.09 29.30 32.05
C PHE A 26 -8.57 29.03 32.14
N TYR A 27 -7.98 29.23 33.32
CA TYR A 27 -6.60 28.89 33.65
C TYR A 27 -6.67 27.81 34.74
N ASP A 28 -6.88 26.58 34.28
CA ASP A 28 -6.56 25.38 35.04
C ASP A 28 -5.09 25.06 34.69
N PRO A 29 -4.09 25.43 35.51
CA PRO A 29 -2.69 25.14 35.22
C PRO A 29 -2.32 23.75 35.74
N THR A 30 -3.32 22.92 36.03
CA THR A 30 -3.11 21.50 36.15
C THR A 30 -3.04 20.98 34.72
N PRO A 31 -1.90 20.49 34.22
CA PRO A 31 -1.98 19.51 33.17
C PRO A 31 -2.80 18.39 33.82
N GLU A 32 -4.08 18.28 33.46
CA GLU A 32 -4.66 16.97 33.40
C GLU A 32 -3.67 16.19 32.53
N LYS A 33 -2.77 15.47 33.20
CA LYS A 33 -2.43 14.13 32.79
C LYS A 33 -3.77 13.42 32.73
N SER A 34 -4.51 13.68 31.65
CA SER A 34 -5.33 12.67 31.03
C SER A 34 -4.38 11.49 31.03
N LYS A 35 -4.67 10.56 31.93
CA LYS A 35 -4.19 9.20 31.74
C LYS A 35 -4.79 8.86 30.39
N VAL A 36 -4.03 9.13 29.33
CA VAL A 36 -4.18 8.48 28.05
C VAL A 36 -4.18 7.02 28.46
N LYS A 37 -5.37 6.43 28.56
CA LYS A 37 -5.49 4.97 28.65
C LYS A 37 -4.60 4.48 27.53
N SER A 38 -3.63 3.63 27.86
CA SER A 38 -2.65 3.14 26.89
C SER A 38 -3.38 2.82 25.58
N ASN A 39 -3.00 3.51 24.51
CA ASN A 39 -3.61 3.30 23.19
C ASN A 39 -3.35 1.87 22.69
N GLU A 40 -2.41 1.14 23.32
CA GLU A 40 -2.20 -0.30 23.17
C GLU A 40 -3.50 -1.11 23.13
N GLY A 41 -4.48 -0.83 24.01
CA GLY A 41 -5.74 -1.58 24.05
C GLY A 41 -6.66 -1.35 22.84
N LEU A 42 -6.57 -0.18 22.20
CA LEU A 42 -7.35 0.19 21.01
C LEU A 42 -6.70 -0.34 19.72
N GLN A 43 -5.37 -0.42 19.69
CA GLN A 43 -4.61 -0.86 18.51
C GLN A 43 -4.64 -2.39 18.38
N LEU A 44 -4.48 -3.08 19.51
CA LEU A 44 -4.67 -4.53 19.60
C LEU A 44 -6.07 -4.94 19.16
N SER A 45 -7.11 -4.16 19.50
CA SER A 45 -8.49 -4.46 19.11
C SER A 45 -8.76 -4.18 17.62
N ILE A 46 -8.10 -3.18 17.01
CA ILE A 46 -8.21 -2.99 15.55
C ILE A 46 -7.70 -4.22 14.80
N VAL A 47 -6.53 -4.77 15.14
CA VAL A 47 -6.02 -5.96 14.45
C VAL A 47 -6.80 -7.22 14.83
N LYS A 48 -7.15 -7.40 16.11
CA LYS A 48 -7.83 -8.62 16.60
C LYS A 48 -9.32 -8.70 16.28
N ASP A 49 -9.99 -7.58 16.05
CA ASP A 49 -11.43 -7.58 15.78
C ASP A 49 -11.71 -7.56 14.27
N ASN A 50 -10.69 -7.47 13.42
CA ASN A 50 -10.86 -7.28 11.98
C ASN A 50 -10.08 -8.32 11.20
N ARG A 51 -10.69 -8.81 10.13
CA ARG A 51 -10.13 -9.80 9.22
C ARG A 51 -9.26 -9.14 8.16
N ALA A 52 -9.70 -8.01 7.64
CA ALA A 52 -9.05 -7.32 6.53
C ALA A 52 -9.07 -5.80 6.73
N ALA A 53 -8.17 -5.12 6.04
CA ALA A 53 -8.14 -3.68 5.85
C ALA A 53 -8.12 -3.36 4.36
N LEU A 54 -8.76 -2.26 3.98
CA LEU A 54 -8.74 -1.67 2.65
C LEU A 54 -8.15 -0.27 2.73
N TYR A 55 -7.34 0.07 1.75
CA TYR A 55 -7.01 1.45 1.47
C TYR A 55 -7.89 1.95 0.33
N ILE A 56 -8.60 3.05 0.56
CA ILE A 56 -9.52 3.66 -0.41
C ILE A 56 -9.01 5.06 -0.75
N SER A 57 -8.85 5.31 -2.05
CA SER A 57 -8.27 6.53 -2.61
C SER A 57 -9.04 7.02 -3.83
N GLN A 58 -8.55 8.10 -4.44
CA GLN A 58 -8.98 8.64 -5.73
C GLN A 58 -7.75 8.78 -6.63
N ASP A 59 -7.97 9.02 -7.94
CA ASP A 59 -6.87 9.30 -8.87
C ASP A 59 -6.10 10.56 -8.46
N ALA A 60 -4.84 10.63 -8.86
CA ALA A 60 -3.97 11.73 -8.42
C ALA A 60 -4.45 13.11 -8.93
N GLU A 61 -5.15 13.18 -10.07
CA GLU A 61 -5.69 14.45 -10.58
C GLU A 61 -6.75 15.03 -9.62
N ASN A 62 -7.62 14.18 -9.08
CA ASN A 62 -8.61 14.57 -8.07
C ASN A 62 -7.95 14.91 -6.73
N LEU A 63 -6.90 14.19 -6.33
CA LEU A 63 -6.16 14.47 -5.10
C LEU A 63 -5.43 15.83 -5.15
N GLU A 64 -4.81 16.17 -6.27
CA GLU A 64 -4.09 17.42 -6.48
C GLU A 64 -4.99 18.66 -6.41
N LYS A 65 -6.28 18.52 -6.76
CA LYS A 65 -7.29 19.60 -6.69
C LYS A 65 -7.75 19.95 -5.25
N LYS A 66 -7.09 19.41 -4.21
CA LYS A 66 -7.24 19.72 -2.77
C LYS A 66 -8.60 19.39 -2.13
N ASN A 67 -9.45 18.61 -2.80
CA ASN A 67 -10.68 18.03 -2.24
C ASN A 67 -10.65 16.50 -2.20
N GLY A 68 -9.50 15.89 -2.50
CA GLY A 68 -9.32 14.45 -2.49
C GLY A 68 -9.64 13.83 -1.13
N LYS A 69 -10.50 12.82 -1.12
CA LYS A 69 -10.88 12.08 0.08
C LYS A 69 -10.30 10.69 0.02
N GLY A 70 -9.95 10.14 1.17
CA GLY A 70 -9.54 8.75 1.29
C GLY A 70 -9.86 8.20 2.67
N SER A 71 -9.83 6.89 2.80
CA SER A 71 -10.05 6.22 4.08
C SER A 71 -9.33 4.90 4.17
N VAL A 72 -8.97 4.51 5.41
CA VAL A 72 -8.66 3.12 5.73
C VAL A 72 -9.90 2.48 6.31
N VAL A 73 -10.33 1.37 5.74
CA VAL A 73 -11.56 0.67 6.12
C VAL A 73 -11.24 -0.76 6.54
N PHE A 74 -11.65 -1.13 7.74
CA PHE A 74 -11.52 -2.47 8.28
C PHE A 74 -12.80 -3.27 8.07
N ILE A 75 -12.65 -4.55 7.77
CA ILE A 75 -13.74 -5.52 7.62
C ILE A 75 -13.62 -6.55 8.73
N ASP A 76 -14.66 -6.73 9.54
CA ASP A 76 -14.72 -7.77 10.56
C ASP A 76 -15.10 -9.15 9.99
N ASP A 77 -15.05 -10.19 10.83
CA ASP A 77 -15.37 -11.57 10.43
C ASP A 77 -16.82 -11.79 9.96
N THR A 78 -17.71 -10.85 10.28
CA THR A 78 -19.14 -10.86 9.91
C THR A 78 -19.43 -9.98 8.70
N GLY A 79 -18.40 -9.32 8.16
CA GLY A 79 -18.47 -8.42 7.02
C GLY A 79 -18.90 -6.99 7.33
N HIS A 80 -19.01 -6.58 8.60
CA HIS A 80 -19.28 -5.16 8.91
C HIS A 80 -18.00 -4.35 8.78
N VAL A 81 -18.14 -3.11 8.31
CA VAL A 81 -17.01 -2.20 8.15
C VAL A 81 -16.99 -1.07 9.15
N LYS A 82 -15.77 -0.68 9.54
CA LYS A 82 -15.47 0.56 10.26
C LYS A 82 -14.20 1.16 9.65
N GLY A 83 -14.10 2.46 9.59
CA GLY A 83 -12.96 3.12 8.96
C GLY A 83 -12.79 4.56 9.43
N PHE A 84 -11.64 5.13 9.10
CA PHE A 84 -11.28 6.51 9.42
C PHE A 84 -10.73 7.23 8.18
N PRO A 85 -10.94 8.55 8.06
CA PRO A 85 -10.43 9.32 6.93
C PRO A 85 -8.92 9.53 7.01
N ILE A 86 -8.28 9.68 5.85
CA ILE A 86 -6.84 9.93 5.69
C ILE A 86 -6.60 11.00 4.63
N ASN A 87 -5.36 11.48 4.52
CA ASN A 87 -4.89 12.27 3.36
C ASN A 87 -4.28 11.33 2.32
N PRO A 88 -5.05 10.79 1.37
CA PRO A 88 -4.57 9.64 0.61
C PRO A 88 -3.56 10.04 -0.48
N VAL A 89 -2.83 9.03 -0.95
CA VAL A 89 -2.18 9.00 -2.28
C VAL A 89 -2.89 8.02 -3.22
N GLU A 90 -2.83 8.28 -4.52
CA GLU A 90 -3.20 7.33 -5.57
C GLU A 90 -2.31 6.08 -5.43
N TYR A 91 -2.88 4.89 -5.54
CA TYR A 91 -2.19 3.61 -5.28
C TYR A 91 -1.56 3.48 -3.88
N GLY A 92 -2.13 4.17 -2.87
CA GLY A 92 -1.64 4.09 -1.50
C GLY A 92 -1.94 2.76 -0.81
N GLU A 93 -1.17 2.45 0.22
CA GLU A 93 -1.26 1.18 0.95
C GLU A 93 -1.30 1.34 2.47
N VAL A 94 -1.74 0.27 3.14
CA VAL A 94 -1.62 0.14 4.60
C VAL A 94 -0.86 -1.14 4.94
N LYS A 95 0.23 -1.03 5.69
CA LYS A 95 1.06 -2.19 6.05
C LYS A 95 0.89 -2.58 7.51
N PHE A 96 0.56 -3.84 7.77
CA PHE A 96 0.42 -4.42 9.11
C PHE A 96 1.55 -5.39 9.42
N VAL A 97 2.04 -5.35 10.66
CA VAL A 97 3.04 -6.29 11.21
C VAL A 97 2.69 -6.57 12.67
N GLY A 98 2.13 -7.76 12.94
CA GLY A 98 1.55 -8.07 14.24
C GLY A 98 0.48 -7.03 14.60
N ASN A 99 0.64 -6.37 15.75
CA ASN A 99 -0.30 -5.31 16.19
C ASN A 99 0.09 -3.90 15.74
N LYS A 100 1.19 -3.76 14.99
CA LYS A 100 1.68 -2.47 14.47
C LYS A 100 1.16 -2.27 13.06
N PHE A 101 0.92 -1.03 12.67
CA PHE A 101 0.63 -0.71 11.28
C PHE A 101 1.07 0.68 10.87
N MET A 102 1.35 0.83 9.58
CA MET A 102 1.67 2.08 8.94
C MET A 102 0.61 2.39 7.87
N VAL A 103 0.14 3.63 7.85
CA VAL A 103 -0.74 4.15 6.79
C VAL A 103 0.04 5.15 5.96
N GLU A 104 0.07 4.93 4.65
CA GLU A 104 0.62 5.86 3.67
C GLU A 104 -0.30 7.08 3.51
N GLU A 105 0.25 8.29 3.57
CA GLU A 105 -0.50 9.52 3.31
C GLU A 105 0.37 10.51 2.50
N SER A 106 -0.26 11.52 1.89
CA SER A 106 0.40 12.38 0.89
C SER A 106 1.52 13.24 1.45
N ASN A 107 1.29 13.90 2.57
CA ASN A 107 2.30 14.66 3.32
C ASN A 107 2.40 14.24 4.79
N GLN A 108 1.84 13.09 5.14
CA GLN A 108 1.91 12.55 6.49
C GLN A 108 2.22 11.06 6.42
N MET A 109 2.74 10.51 7.51
CA MET A 109 2.78 9.07 7.72
C MET A 109 2.22 8.81 9.11
N THR A 110 1.19 7.96 9.19
CA THR A 110 0.66 7.49 10.47
C THR A 110 1.26 6.14 10.79
N LEU A 111 1.98 6.05 11.91
CA LEU A 111 2.51 4.80 12.45
C LEU A 111 1.84 4.49 13.78
N THR A 112 1.30 3.29 13.88
CA THR A 112 0.69 2.75 15.08
C THR A 112 1.60 1.67 15.64
N THR A 113 2.18 1.92 16.82
CA THR A 113 2.97 0.95 17.60
C THR A 113 2.27 0.64 18.92
N ASP A 114 2.83 1.04 20.07
CA ASP A 114 2.15 1.09 21.37
C ASP A 114 1.38 2.41 21.54
N HIS A 115 1.69 3.39 20.68
CA HIS A 115 1.05 4.69 20.55
C HIS A 115 0.94 5.06 19.07
N ILE A 116 0.11 6.05 18.78
CA ILE A 116 -0.07 6.58 17.42
C ILE A 116 0.93 7.72 17.26
N GLN A 117 1.80 7.61 16.27
CA GLN A 117 2.74 8.64 15.84
C GLN A 117 2.32 9.13 14.47
N LYS A 118 2.44 10.44 14.26
CA LYS A 118 2.21 11.08 12.97
C LYS A 118 3.42 11.93 12.64
N THR A 119 4.03 11.71 11.48
CA THR A 119 5.10 12.55 10.96
C THR A 119 4.61 13.26 9.72
N THR A 120 4.72 14.59 9.70
CA THR A 120 4.35 15.42 8.56
C THR A 120 5.60 15.79 7.76
N PHE A 121 5.49 15.79 6.44
CA PHE A 121 6.54 16.15 5.49
C PHE A 121 6.17 17.46 4.80
N ASP A 122 7.19 18.24 4.44
CA ASP A 122 6.98 19.52 3.75
C ASP A 122 6.47 19.32 2.31
N GLU A 123 6.92 18.25 1.66
CA GLU A 123 6.54 17.90 0.29
C GLU A 123 5.30 16.99 0.26
N LEU A 124 4.43 17.26 -0.71
CA LEU A 124 3.26 16.43 -1.02
C LEU A 124 3.64 15.42 -2.10
N ASP A 125 3.38 14.14 -1.82
CA ASP A 125 3.37 13.10 -2.83
C ASP A 125 1.91 12.66 -3.03
N PHE A 126 1.45 12.58 -4.28
CA PHE A 126 0.06 12.18 -4.58
C PHE A 126 -0.04 10.78 -5.19
N ARG A 127 1.10 10.13 -5.44
CA ARG A 127 1.19 8.85 -6.13
C ARG A 127 2.10 7.92 -5.33
N GLY A 128 1.50 6.95 -4.65
CA GLY A 128 2.19 5.84 -4.02
C GLY A 128 2.67 4.84 -5.07
N THR A 129 3.62 4.00 -4.67
CA THR A 129 4.08 2.88 -5.49
C THR A 129 4.07 1.59 -4.69
N ARG A 130 4.52 1.61 -3.43
CA ARG A 130 4.49 0.45 -2.53
C ARG A 130 4.72 0.89 -1.09
N ALA A 131 3.98 0.31 -0.14
CA ALA A 131 4.31 0.29 1.27
C ALA A 131 4.75 -1.11 1.71
N SER A 132 5.79 -1.19 2.54
CA SER A 132 6.24 -2.49 3.05
C SER A 132 6.98 -2.40 4.37
N TYR A 133 7.45 -3.55 4.80
CA TYR A 133 8.18 -3.72 6.04
C TYR A 133 9.38 -4.63 5.83
N LEU A 134 10.55 -4.20 6.31
CA LEU A 134 11.77 -4.98 6.36
C LEU A 134 11.87 -5.66 7.73
N GLU A 135 11.68 -6.99 7.76
CA GLU A 135 11.65 -7.76 9.00
C GLU A 135 12.98 -7.72 9.76
N GLU A 136 14.10 -7.91 9.04
CA GLU A 136 15.45 -7.98 9.61
C GLU A 136 15.90 -6.69 10.30
N THR A 137 15.36 -5.54 9.89
CA THR A 137 15.70 -4.24 10.48
C THR A 137 14.55 -3.62 11.28
N ASN A 138 13.37 -4.24 11.29
CA ASN A 138 12.14 -3.73 11.89
C ASN A 138 11.86 -2.29 11.39
N GLN A 139 11.76 -2.11 10.07
CA GLN A 139 11.52 -0.80 9.45
C GLN A 139 10.32 -0.86 8.51
N PHE A 140 9.36 0.02 8.71
CA PHE A 140 8.35 0.31 7.70
C PHE A 140 8.89 1.29 6.66
N TYR A 141 8.44 1.17 5.43
CA TYR A 141 8.74 2.16 4.39
C TYR A 141 7.59 2.28 3.37
N ALA A 142 7.52 3.43 2.71
CA ALA A 142 6.67 3.69 1.56
C ALA A 142 7.47 4.36 0.44
N ILE A 143 7.21 3.98 -0.80
CA ILE A 143 7.85 4.53 -2.01
C ILE A 143 6.82 5.37 -2.75
N TYR A 144 7.21 6.59 -3.08
CA TYR A 144 6.37 7.55 -3.78
C TYR A 144 6.95 7.93 -5.12
N ASN A 145 6.05 8.15 -6.06
CA ASN A 145 6.33 8.84 -7.29
C ASN A 145 6.27 10.36 -7.07
N SER A 146 7.43 10.96 -6.88
CA SER A 146 7.61 12.40 -6.64
C SER A 146 7.78 13.22 -7.94
N GLY A 147 7.66 12.59 -9.11
CA GLY A 147 7.66 13.25 -10.42
C GLY A 147 9.04 13.70 -10.94
N LEU A 148 9.01 14.70 -11.83
CA LEU A 148 10.21 15.23 -12.48
C LEU A 148 11.04 16.06 -11.50
N SER A 149 12.36 15.88 -11.52
CA SER A 149 13.27 16.70 -10.72
C SER A 149 13.93 17.80 -11.56
N LYS A 150 14.50 18.82 -10.91
CA LYS A 150 15.26 19.87 -11.61
C LYS A 150 16.64 19.41 -12.12
N LYS A 151 17.17 18.28 -11.62
CA LYS A 151 18.56 17.82 -11.85
C LYS A 151 18.65 16.49 -12.62
N HIS A 152 17.60 15.69 -12.57
CA HIS A 152 17.48 14.35 -13.12
C HIS A 152 16.13 14.23 -13.82
N ASP A 153 16.02 13.33 -14.79
CA ASP A 153 14.80 13.13 -15.57
C ASP A 153 13.61 12.72 -14.70
N TYR A 154 13.85 12.00 -13.59
CA TYR A 154 12.81 11.61 -12.65
C TYR A 154 13.37 11.48 -11.23
N GLN A 155 12.51 11.69 -10.23
CA GLN A 155 12.85 11.45 -8.83
C GLN A 155 11.68 10.78 -8.10
N MET A 156 12.02 9.75 -7.35
CA MET A 156 11.11 9.09 -6.41
C MET A 156 11.63 9.26 -4.99
N SER A 157 10.76 9.10 -4.00
CA SER A 157 11.15 9.17 -2.60
C SER A 157 10.81 7.87 -1.88
N ILE A 158 11.62 7.52 -0.88
CA ILE A 158 11.35 6.44 0.06
C ILE A 158 11.25 7.07 1.44
N ARG A 159 10.06 7.06 2.04
CA ARG A 159 9.86 7.46 3.43
C ARG A 159 9.93 6.21 4.29
N TYR A 160 10.75 6.20 5.35
CA TYR A 160 10.97 4.99 6.14
C TYR A 160 11.21 5.28 7.62
N THR A 161 10.86 4.33 8.48
CA THR A 161 11.09 4.44 9.92
C THR A 161 12.53 4.05 10.25
N ASP A 162 13.17 4.78 11.16
CA ASP A 162 14.40 4.33 11.80
C ASP A 162 14.12 3.43 13.02
N ARG A 163 15.16 3.14 13.82
CA ARG A 163 15.03 2.30 15.03
C ARG A 163 14.22 2.96 16.15
N ASN A 164 14.07 4.28 16.12
CA ASN A 164 13.26 5.04 17.07
C ASN A 164 11.83 5.25 16.55
N ASN A 165 11.49 4.64 15.41
CA ASN A 165 10.24 4.85 14.68
C ASN A 165 10.07 6.26 14.08
N GLU A 166 11.14 7.03 13.98
CA GLU A 166 11.10 8.35 13.32
C GLU A 166 11.18 8.17 11.81
N PHE A 167 10.31 8.87 11.07
CA PHE A 167 10.36 8.81 9.62
C PHE A 167 11.47 9.67 9.04
N ASN A 168 12.18 9.08 8.09
CA ASN A 168 13.24 9.68 7.30
C ASN A 168 12.86 9.60 5.82
N THR A 169 13.44 10.48 5.00
CA THR A 169 13.25 10.46 3.55
C THR A 169 14.57 10.18 2.84
N LEU A 170 14.55 9.26 1.89
CA LEU A 170 15.61 9.01 0.93
C LEU A 170 15.10 9.36 -0.47
N LEU A 171 15.92 10.03 -1.27
CA LEU A 171 15.63 10.29 -2.68
C LEU A 171 16.26 9.22 -3.56
N VAL A 172 15.51 8.78 -4.58
CA VAL A 172 15.96 7.87 -5.62
C VAL A 172 15.90 8.64 -6.95
N PRO A 173 17.06 8.97 -7.56
CA PRO A 173 17.11 9.81 -8.77
C PRO A 173 16.81 9.02 -10.05
N HIS A 174 15.79 8.16 -10.01
CA HIS A 174 15.31 7.35 -11.13
C HIS A 174 13.82 7.02 -10.95
N PHE A 175 13.15 6.68 -12.04
CA PHE A 175 11.85 6.02 -11.96
C PHE A 175 12.02 4.58 -11.44
N VAL A 176 11.20 4.18 -10.47
CA VAL A 176 11.13 2.83 -9.89
C VAL A 176 9.91 2.16 -10.51
N SER A 177 10.17 1.21 -11.41
CA SER A 177 9.12 0.44 -12.10
C SER A 177 8.46 -0.58 -11.16
N THR A 178 9.23 -1.21 -10.29
CA THR A 178 8.71 -2.05 -9.20
C THR A 178 9.73 -2.17 -8.07
N SER A 179 9.30 -2.69 -6.92
CA SER A 179 10.14 -2.90 -5.75
C SER A 179 9.77 -4.18 -5.00
N GLY A 180 10.63 -4.55 -4.05
CA GLY A 180 10.39 -5.68 -3.15
C GLY A 180 11.41 -5.72 -2.03
N ASN A 181 11.45 -6.82 -1.28
CA ASN A 181 12.33 -6.98 -0.13
C ASN A 181 13.37 -8.08 -0.37
N ASP A 182 14.59 -7.87 0.11
CA ASP A 182 15.65 -8.88 0.22
C ASP A 182 16.33 -8.72 1.58
N ALA A 183 15.85 -9.48 2.57
CA ALA A 183 16.29 -9.40 3.97
C ALA A 183 16.22 -7.97 4.54
N ASP A 184 17.37 -7.34 4.78
CA ASP A 184 17.52 -5.97 5.31
C ASP A 184 17.61 -4.88 4.23
N HIS A 185 17.30 -5.21 2.97
CA HIS A 185 17.35 -4.29 1.85
C HIS A 185 15.99 -4.16 1.15
N VAL A 186 15.70 -2.93 0.69
CA VAL A 186 14.69 -2.70 -0.35
C VAL A 186 15.35 -2.94 -1.70
N MET A 187 14.70 -3.76 -2.51
CA MET A 187 15.04 -4.00 -3.91
C MET A 187 14.24 -3.07 -4.79
N LEU A 188 14.90 -2.46 -5.77
CA LEU A 188 14.30 -1.51 -6.70
C LEU A 188 14.64 -1.93 -8.12
N LEU A 189 13.64 -2.14 -8.96
CA LEU A 189 13.83 -2.17 -10.40
C LEU A 189 13.59 -0.76 -10.93
N THR A 190 14.65 -0.09 -11.36
CA THR A 190 14.57 1.26 -11.90
C THR A 190 14.66 1.26 -13.40
N GLN A 191 13.97 2.21 -14.04
CA GLN A 191 14.03 2.44 -15.47
C GLN A 191 14.54 3.85 -15.74
N ASP A 192 15.45 3.96 -16.70
CA ASP A 192 15.81 5.24 -17.29
C ASP A 192 14.78 5.58 -18.38
N LEU A 193 14.01 6.65 -18.18
CA LEU A 193 12.90 7.02 -19.05
C LEU A 193 13.34 7.65 -20.39
N ILE A 194 14.64 7.78 -20.66
CA ILE A 194 15.17 8.24 -21.95
C ILE A 194 15.71 7.05 -22.75
N SER A 195 16.61 6.28 -22.14
CA SER A 195 17.27 5.12 -22.77
C SER A 195 16.45 3.83 -22.70
N MET A 196 15.38 3.81 -21.89
CA MET A 196 14.58 2.62 -21.56
C MET A 196 15.39 1.52 -20.85
N GLU A 197 16.56 1.86 -20.30
CA GLU A 197 17.43 0.91 -19.63
C GLU A 197 16.91 0.53 -18.24
N TYR A 198 16.91 -0.77 -17.95
CA TYR A 198 16.51 -1.30 -16.65
C TYR A 198 17.72 -1.63 -15.78
N GLN A 199 17.65 -1.22 -14.51
CA GLN A 199 18.66 -1.52 -13.51
C GLN A 199 18.00 -2.12 -12.28
N LEU A 200 18.53 -3.26 -11.83
CA LEU A 200 18.22 -3.77 -10.51
C LEU A 200 19.15 -3.08 -9.51
N LYS A 201 18.56 -2.44 -8.51
CA LYS A 201 19.25 -1.75 -7.42
C LYS A 201 18.80 -2.30 -6.07
N LYS A 202 19.61 -2.05 -5.05
CA LYS A 202 19.27 -2.30 -3.67
C LYS A 202 19.63 -1.12 -2.79
N VAL A 203 18.88 -0.95 -1.70
CA VAL A 203 19.16 0.05 -0.69
C VAL A 203 18.94 -0.49 0.71
N LYS A 204 19.86 -0.19 1.60
CA LYS A 204 19.70 -0.42 3.03
C LYS A 204 19.25 0.88 3.69
N LEU A 205 18.08 0.87 4.32
CA LEU A 205 17.45 2.07 4.86
C LEU A 205 18.14 2.54 6.14
N LYS A 206 18.87 3.64 6.03
CA LYS A 206 19.60 4.29 7.12
C LYS A 206 19.89 5.75 6.75
N LYS A 207 20.30 6.54 7.73
CA LYS A 207 20.82 7.88 7.48
C LYS A 207 21.93 7.82 6.42
N ASP A 208 21.86 8.74 5.45
CA ASP A 208 22.78 8.82 4.30
C ASP A 208 22.84 7.51 3.47
N ALA A 209 21.69 6.83 3.33
CA ALA A 209 21.60 5.62 2.52
C ALA A 209 21.99 5.87 1.06
N GLU A 210 22.71 4.91 0.49
CA GLU A 210 23.11 4.90 -0.92
C GLU A 210 22.28 3.86 -1.67
N VAL A 211 21.74 4.26 -2.82
CA VAL A 211 21.11 3.34 -3.77
C VAL A 211 22.20 2.70 -4.63
N LYS A 212 22.38 1.38 -4.54
CA LYS A 212 23.45 0.66 -5.24
C LYS A 212 22.90 -0.18 -6.37
N THR A 213 23.39 0.05 -7.59
CA THR A 213 23.12 -0.84 -8.73
C THR A 213 23.79 -2.19 -8.49
N ILE A 214 23.04 -3.26 -8.70
CA ILE A 214 23.54 -4.64 -8.59
C ILE A 214 23.54 -5.38 -9.94
N ALA A 215 22.68 -4.97 -10.87
CA ALA A 215 22.70 -5.48 -12.24
C ALA A 215 22.12 -4.44 -13.21
N GLN A 216 22.70 -4.37 -14.41
CA GLN A 216 22.04 -3.84 -15.59
C GLN A 216 21.25 -5.00 -16.22
N LEU A 217 20.00 -4.76 -16.61
CA LEU A 217 19.14 -5.79 -17.18
C LEU A 217 18.88 -5.49 -18.65
N GLU A 218 19.22 -6.46 -19.50
CA GLU A 218 18.88 -6.44 -20.91
C GLU A 218 17.49 -7.07 -21.08
N ILE A 219 16.45 -6.23 -20.98
CA ILE A 219 15.07 -6.63 -21.24
C ILE A 219 14.82 -6.51 -22.76
N PRO A 220 14.49 -7.62 -23.46
CA PRO A 220 14.15 -7.55 -24.89
C PRO A 220 12.96 -6.61 -25.11
N ASN A 221 13.04 -5.73 -26.11
CA ASN A 221 11.96 -4.76 -26.40
C ASN A 221 11.53 -3.96 -25.16
N ALA A 222 12.49 -3.46 -24.37
CA ALA A 222 12.28 -2.74 -23.11
C ALA A 222 11.26 -1.58 -23.20
N ALA A 223 11.10 -0.94 -24.35
CA ALA A 223 10.11 0.12 -24.56
C ALA A 223 8.64 -0.36 -24.45
N ASN A 224 8.41 -1.66 -24.61
CA ASN A 224 7.11 -2.32 -24.57
C ASN A 224 6.95 -3.17 -23.29
N PHE A 225 7.79 -2.96 -22.28
CA PHE A 225 7.82 -3.75 -21.07
C PHE A 225 7.35 -2.94 -19.87
N ASP A 226 6.42 -3.48 -19.10
CA ASP A 226 5.99 -2.92 -17.83
C ASP A 226 6.06 -3.97 -16.72
N SER A 227 6.54 -3.58 -15.53
CA SER A 227 6.52 -4.45 -14.36
C SER A 227 5.13 -4.43 -13.73
N ILE A 228 4.57 -5.61 -13.47
CA ILE A 228 3.20 -5.76 -12.96
C ILE A 228 3.11 -6.60 -11.69
N SER A 229 4.25 -6.85 -11.05
CA SER A 229 4.30 -7.42 -9.69
C SER A 229 5.44 -6.83 -8.89
N GLN A 230 5.42 -7.08 -7.59
CA GLN A 230 6.56 -6.88 -6.72
C GLN A 230 7.74 -7.82 -7.04
N ILE A 231 8.92 -7.44 -6.57
CA ILE A 231 10.12 -8.29 -6.61
C ILE A 231 10.09 -9.28 -5.44
N VAL A 232 10.20 -10.57 -5.74
CA VAL A 232 10.38 -11.63 -4.75
C VAL A 232 11.82 -12.14 -4.80
N ALA A 233 12.54 -12.01 -3.68
CA ALA A 233 13.91 -12.51 -3.54
C ALA A 233 13.92 -13.94 -3.00
N LEU A 234 14.57 -14.85 -3.73
CA LEU A 234 14.93 -16.20 -3.29
C LEU A 234 16.45 -16.34 -3.14
N PRO A 235 16.95 -17.39 -2.47
CA PRO A 235 18.39 -17.54 -2.24
C PRO A 235 19.25 -17.47 -3.50
N ASP A 236 18.76 -17.97 -4.65
CA ASP A 236 19.50 -18.08 -5.91
C ASP A 236 19.13 -17.02 -6.96
N ALA A 237 17.92 -16.45 -6.90
CA ALA A 237 17.41 -15.54 -7.92
C ALA A 237 16.39 -14.52 -7.38
N TYR A 238 16.23 -13.42 -8.12
CA TYR A 238 15.12 -12.48 -7.98
C TYR A 238 14.05 -12.77 -9.02
N TYR A 239 12.78 -12.62 -8.64
CA TYR A 239 11.64 -12.89 -9.49
C TYR A 239 10.67 -11.71 -9.49
N PHE A 240 10.08 -11.41 -10.64
CA PHE A 240 8.93 -10.51 -10.75
C PHE A 240 8.19 -10.82 -12.05
N VAL A 241 6.97 -10.33 -12.20
CA VAL A 241 6.15 -10.47 -13.41
C VAL A 241 6.17 -9.16 -14.17
N GLY A 242 6.29 -9.25 -15.49
CA GLY A 242 6.11 -8.11 -16.39
C GLY A 242 5.14 -8.42 -17.52
N SER A 243 4.61 -7.36 -18.11
CA SER A 243 3.85 -7.37 -19.36
C SER A 243 4.77 -6.96 -20.52
N HIS A 244 4.75 -7.72 -21.60
CA HIS A 244 5.23 -7.28 -22.90
C HIS A 244 4.02 -6.97 -23.79
N TYR A 245 3.65 -5.70 -23.88
CA TYR A 245 2.53 -5.22 -24.69
C TYR A 245 3.05 -4.80 -26.08
N GLU A 246 2.63 -5.51 -27.13
CA GLU A 246 3.02 -5.20 -28.50
C GLU A 246 1.94 -4.41 -29.24
N SER A 247 0.67 -4.67 -28.93
CA SER A 247 -0.50 -3.97 -29.46
C SER A 247 -1.74 -4.41 -28.69
N ASP A 248 -2.89 -3.78 -28.96
CA ASP A 248 -4.17 -4.19 -28.39
C ASP A 248 -4.48 -5.68 -28.62
N GLN A 249 -3.94 -6.31 -29.66
CA GLN A 249 -4.19 -7.70 -29.96
C GLN A 249 -3.12 -8.66 -29.44
N TYR A 250 -1.97 -8.16 -28.98
CA TYR A 250 -0.81 -9.00 -28.67
C TYR A 250 -0.11 -8.52 -27.39
N GLU A 251 -0.21 -9.34 -26.36
CA GLU A 251 0.49 -9.15 -25.10
C GLU A 251 0.96 -10.50 -24.52
N ASN A 252 2.14 -10.51 -23.92
CA ASN A 252 2.64 -11.65 -23.18
C ASN A 252 2.94 -11.25 -21.73
N ILE A 253 2.39 -12.00 -20.78
CA ILE A 253 2.77 -11.89 -19.38
C ILE A 253 3.93 -12.84 -19.12
N VAL A 254 5.02 -12.33 -18.59
CA VAL A 254 6.27 -13.08 -18.39
C VAL A 254 6.72 -13.02 -16.95
N LEU A 255 7.14 -14.17 -16.41
CA LEU A 255 7.93 -14.23 -15.18
C LEU A 255 9.38 -13.98 -15.54
N VAL A 256 9.94 -12.92 -14.99
CA VAL A 256 11.35 -12.56 -15.09
C VAL A 256 12.09 -13.17 -13.91
N ARG A 257 13.14 -13.96 -14.19
CA ARG A 257 14.10 -14.49 -13.21
C ARG A 257 15.46 -13.86 -13.46
N ILE A 258 16.06 -13.27 -12.44
CA ILE A 258 17.43 -12.73 -12.46
C ILE A 258 18.30 -13.55 -11.52
N ASP A 259 19.30 -14.24 -12.06
CA ASP A 259 20.25 -15.01 -11.26
C ASP A 259 21.11 -14.09 -10.38
N ARG A 260 21.16 -14.35 -9.06
CA ARG A 260 21.85 -13.47 -8.11
C ARG A 260 23.37 -13.41 -8.30
N LYS A 261 23.97 -14.49 -8.84
CA LYS A 261 25.43 -14.59 -8.99
C LYS A 261 25.90 -14.01 -10.32
N THR A 262 25.14 -14.27 -11.38
CA THR A 262 25.55 -13.96 -12.75
C THR A 262 24.83 -12.77 -13.35
N ALA A 263 23.80 -12.25 -12.67
CA ALA A 263 22.88 -11.22 -13.17
C ALA A 263 22.15 -11.61 -14.47
N LYS A 264 22.24 -12.88 -14.90
CA LYS A 264 21.60 -13.34 -16.13
C LYS A 264 20.09 -13.38 -15.95
N LEU A 265 19.40 -12.78 -16.90
CA LEU A 265 17.96 -12.72 -16.98
C LEU A 265 17.41 -13.90 -17.79
N LYS A 266 16.31 -14.50 -17.31
CA LYS A 266 15.50 -15.48 -18.04
C LYS A 266 14.03 -15.08 -17.92
N MET A 267 13.33 -15.01 -19.05
CA MET A 267 11.89 -14.79 -19.09
C MET A 267 11.16 -16.10 -19.39
N THR A 268 10.06 -16.35 -18.67
CA THR A 268 9.17 -17.49 -18.92
C THR A 268 7.76 -16.97 -19.10
N THR A 269 7.13 -17.26 -20.23
CA THR A 269 5.74 -16.85 -20.49
C THR A 269 4.79 -17.53 -19.50
N LEU A 270 4.02 -16.71 -18.78
CA LEU A 270 2.95 -17.14 -17.88
C LEU A 270 1.60 -17.19 -18.61
N ALA A 271 1.32 -16.20 -19.46
CA ALA A 271 0.12 -16.11 -20.27
C ALA A 271 0.37 -15.37 -21.59
N GLU A 272 -0.43 -15.71 -22.58
CA GLU A 272 -0.44 -15.10 -23.90
C GLU A 272 -1.85 -14.59 -24.19
N TYR A 273 -1.97 -13.33 -24.59
CA TYR A 273 -3.23 -12.71 -25.00
C TYR A 273 -3.16 -12.37 -26.48
N ARG A 274 -4.21 -12.77 -27.22
CA ARG A 274 -4.25 -12.70 -28.68
C ARG A 274 -5.50 -11.98 -29.18
N SER A 275 -6.11 -11.16 -28.33
CA SER A 275 -7.29 -10.37 -28.64
C SER A 275 -7.36 -9.11 -27.79
N GLU A 276 -7.95 -8.05 -28.36
CA GLU A 276 -8.22 -6.77 -27.67
C GLU A 276 -8.91 -6.95 -26.32
N LYS A 277 -9.93 -7.81 -26.28
CA LYS A 277 -10.66 -8.09 -25.05
C LYS A 277 -9.75 -8.67 -23.96
N GLU A 278 -8.81 -9.55 -24.31
CA GLU A 278 -7.91 -10.14 -23.33
C GLU A 278 -6.87 -9.15 -22.84
N THR A 279 -6.22 -8.44 -23.77
CA THR A 279 -5.20 -7.42 -23.48
C THR A 279 -5.76 -6.29 -22.61
N MET A 280 -6.98 -5.80 -22.89
CA MET A 280 -7.62 -4.75 -22.09
C MET A 280 -7.94 -5.17 -20.64
N ASN A 281 -7.94 -6.48 -20.35
CA ASN A 281 -8.29 -7.03 -19.04
C ASN A 281 -7.14 -7.88 -18.46
N SER A 282 -5.92 -7.69 -18.95
CA SER A 282 -4.78 -8.56 -18.60
C SER A 282 -4.17 -8.25 -17.24
N PHE A 283 -4.16 -6.97 -16.85
CA PHE A 283 -3.44 -6.48 -15.68
C PHE A 283 -3.98 -7.03 -14.36
N PRO A 284 -3.10 -7.29 -13.38
CA PRO A 284 -3.51 -7.80 -12.09
C PRO A 284 -4.33 -6.74 -11.33
N LEU A 285 -5.16 -7.19 -10.40
CA LEU A 285 -5.93 -6.29 -9.55
C LEU A 285 -5.05 -5.51 -8.55
N SER A 286 -3.91 -6.08 -8.14
CA SER A 286 -2.90 -5.43 -7.31
C SER A 286 -1.54 -5.56 -7.97
N PHE A 287 -0.84 -4.46 -8.21
CA PHE A 287 0.52 -4.49 -8.76
C PHE A 287 1.57 -4.81 -7.69
N ASN A 288 1.23 -4.61 -6.42
CA ASN A 288 2.18 -4.72 -5.32
C ASN A 288 2.12 -6.07 -4.60
N GLU A 289 1.03 -6.83 -4.72
CA GLU A 289 0.93 -8.14 -4.09
C GLU A 289 0.41 -9.22 -5.07
N SER A 290 0.73 -9.11 -6.36
CA SER A 290 0.27 -10.05 -7.40
C SER A 290 1.10 -11.32 -7.56
N LEU A 291 2.36 -11.36 -7.11
CA LEU A 291 3.22 -12.55 -7.19
C LEU A 291 3.46 -13.17 -5.81
N TYR A 292 2.98 -14.38 -5.58
CA TYR A 292 3.06 -15.02 -4.27
C TYR A 292 3.74 -16.40 -4.33
N LEU A 293 4.71 -16.64 -3.44
CA LEU A 293 5.36 -17.93 -3.31
C LEU A 293 4.66 -18.81 -2.27
N PHE A 294 4.21 -19.99 -2.69
CA PHE A 294 3.63 -20.99 -1.80
C PHE A 294 4.01 -22.42 -2.23
N GLU A 295 4.51 -23.22 -1.29
CA GLU A 295 4.95 -24.62 -1.52
C GLU A 295 5.85 -24.77 -2.76
N ASN A 296 6.82 -23.87 -2.93
CA ASN A 296 7.75 -23.81 -4.06
C ASN A 296 7.10 -23.54 -5.44
N ASN A 297 5.95 -22.87 -5.44
CA ASN A 297 5.31 -22.39 -6.65
C ASN A 297 4.98 -20.91 -6.52
N PHE A 298 5.27 -20.17 -7.58
CA PHE A 298 4.73 -18.83 -7.74
C PHE A 298 3.29 -18.91 -8.23
N TYR A 299 2.42 -18.11 -7.62
CA TYR A 299 1.04 -17.88 -8.01
C TYR A 299 0.90 -16.43 -8.44
N PHE A 300 0.24 -16.21 -9.57
CA PHE A 300 -0.04 -14.89 -10.13
C PHE A 300 -1.49 -14.82 -10.58
N LEU A 301 -2.24 -13.81 -10.13
CA LEU A 301 -3.61 -13.54 -10.57
C LEU A 301 -3.60 -12.45 -11.65
N ASN A 302 -4.09 -12.77 -12.84
CA ASN A 302 -4.30 -11.76 -13.90
C ASN A 302 -5.71 -11.11 -13.80
N GLY A 303 -5.94 -10.05 -14.58
CA GLY A 303 -7.23 -9.34 -14.60
C GLY A 303 -8.41 -10.12 -15.19
N LEU A 304 -8.13 -11.20 -15.92
CA LEU A 304 -9.12 -12.15 -16.42
C LEU A 304 -9.58 -13.15 -15.35
N GLY A 305 -9.01 -13.11 -14.14
CA GLY A 305 -9.34 -14.00 -13.04
C GLY A 305 -8.63 -15.34 -13.06
N LYS A 306 -7.69 -15.56 -13.98
CA LYS A 306 -6.88 -16.79 -14.00
C LYS A 306 -5.76 -16.68 -12.98
N VAL A 307 -5.69 -17.67 -12.11
CA VAL A 307 -4.55 -17.87 -11.22
C VAL A 307 -3.58 -18.80 -11.92
N ILE A 308 -2.45 -18.26 -12.33
CA ILE A 308 -1.38 -18.97 -13.02
C ILE A 308 -0.38 -19.46 -11.97
N ARG A 309 0.07 -20.70 -12.11
CA ARG A 309 1.07 -21.34 -11.27
C ARG A 309 2.34 -21.57 -12.08
N TYR A 310 3.48 -21.18 -11.50
CA TYR A 310 4.82 -21.51 -11.98
C TYR A 310 5.56 -22.30 -10.90
N ASN A 311 6.05 -23.49 -11.24
CA ASN A 311 6.86 -24.29 -10.32
C ASN A 311 8.34 -23.90 -10.42
N VAL A 312 8.95 -23.50 -9.30
CA VAL A 312 10.31 -22.93 -9.28
C VAL A 312 11.38 -23.95 -9.71
N ASP A 313 11.24 -25.21 -9.31
CA ASP A 313 12.23 -26.26 -9.62
C ASP A 313 12.18 -26.71 -11.08
N THR A 314 10.98 -26.93 -11.60
CA THR A 314 10.77 -27.53 -12.93
C THR A 314 10.58 -26.51 -14.03
N GLY A 315 10.29 -25.26 -13.67
CA GLY A 315 9.94 -24.19 -14.61
C GLY A 315 8.59 -24.39 -15.30
N LYS A 316 7.77 -25.36 -14.87
CA LYS A 316 6.47 -25.65 -15.47
C LYS A 316 5.45 -24.56 -15.13
N VAL A 317 4.72 -24.12 -16.14
CA VAL A 317 3.60 -23.17 -16.04
C VAL A 317 2.30 -23.91 -16.29
N ASN A 318 1.29 -23.66 -15.46
CA ASN A 318 -0.07 -24.12 -15.68
C ASN A 318 -1.09 -23.15 -15.09
N GLU A 319 -2.30 -23.10 -15.63
CA GLU A 319 -3.43 -22.50 -14.91
C GLU A 319 -3.73 -23.37 -13.68
N ALA A 320 -3.82 -22.76 -12.50
CA ALA A 320 -4.18 -23.45 -11.26
C ALA A 320 -5.70 -23.52 -11.09
N PHE A 321 -6.35 -22.37 -11.22
CA PHE A 321 -7.81 -22.22 -11.15
C PHE A 321 -8.21 -20.84 -11.68
N THR A 322 -9.51 -20.63 -11.87
CA THR A 322 -10.10 -19.35 -12.25
C THR A 322 -11.02 -18.84 -11.14
N VAL A 323 -10.82 -17.58 -10.74
CA VAL A 323 -11.64 -16.85 -9.77
C VAL A 323 -12.98 -16.48 -10.39
N GLN A 324 -14.07 -16.65 -9.64
CA GLN A 324 -15.39 -16.24 -10.10
C GLN A 324 -15.57 -14.73 -9.91
N GLY A 325 -16.26 -14.08 -10.86
CA GLY A 325 -16.59 -12.66 -10.77
C GLY A 325 -15.67 -11.72 -11.54
N LEU A 326 -14.63 -12.25 -12.19
CA LEU A 326 -13.76 -11.50 -13.10
C LEU A 326 -14.07 -11.81 -14.59
N PRO A 327 -13.82 -10.86 -15.52
CA PRO A 327 -13.48 -9.46 -15.23
C PRO A 327 -14.66 -8.76 -14.53
N VAL A 328 -14.35 -7.91 -13.55
CA VAL A 328 -15.36 -7.14 -12.83
C VAL A 328 -15.79 -5.96 -13.69
N LYS A 329 -17.03 -5.49 -13.50
CA LYS A 329 -17.53 -4.32 -14.23
C LYS A 329 -16.82 -3.03 -13.82
N ASN A 330 -16.42 -2.93 -12.55
CA ASN A 330 -15.69 -1.81 -11.99
C ASN A 330 -14.45 -2.37 -11.25
N ASP A 331 -13.32 -2.36 -11.95
CA ASP A 331 -12.01 -2.80 -11.47
C ASP A 331 -11.47 -1.91 -10.35
N TYR A 332 -11.79 -0.62 -10.35
CA TYR A 332 -11.47 0.27 -9.22
C TYR A 332 -12.06 -0.20 -7.89
N LEU A 333 -13.12 -1.00 -7.89
CA LEU A 333 -13.75 -1.54 -6.68
C LEU A 333 -13.40 -3.00 -6.42
N ALA A 334 -12.31 -3.48 -7.01
CA ALA A 334 -11.81 -4.82 -6.84
C ALA A 334 -10.34 -4.81 -6.42
N GLN A 335 -10.00 -5.66 -5.46
CA GLN A 335 -8.63 -5.85 -5.01
C GLN A 335 -8.40 -7.32 -4.65
N ALA A 336 -7.16 -7.76 -4.79
CA ALA A 336 -6.78 -9.13 -4.46
C ALA A 336 -5.42 -9.17 -3.78
N THR A 337 -5.28 -10.09 -2.83
CA THR A 337 -4.02 -10.33 -2.12
C THR A 337 -3.88 -11.81 -1.82
N PHE A 338 -2.64 -12.28 -1.74
CA PHE A 338 -2.35 -13.64 -1.31
C PHE A 338 -1.85 -13.63 0.13
N LYS A 339 -2.36 -14.56 0.94
CA LYS A 339 -1.87 -14.77 2.30
C LYS A 339 -2.11 -16.21 2.73
N ASP A 340 -1.16 -16.80 3.44
CA ASP A 340 -1.25 -18.12 4.08
C ASP A 340 -1.82 -19.25 3.19
N GLY A 341 -1.34 -19.33 1.95
CA GLY A 341 -1.79 -20.35 1.00
C GLY A 341 -3.21 -20.13 0.46
N HIS A 342 -3.74 -18.93 0.59
CA HIS A 342 -5.05 -18.51 0.07
C HIS A 342 -4.91 -17.26 -0.79
N LEU A 343 -5.82 -17.13 -1.75
CA LEU A 343 -6.11 -15.90 -2.47
C LEU A 343 -7.36 -15.28 -1.84
N HIS A 344 -7.28 -14.01 -1.48
CA HIS A 344 -8.40 -13.20 -1.00
C HIS A 344 -8.77 -12.19 -2.08
N PHE A 345 -10.07 -12.06 -2.35
CA PHE A 345 -10.58 -11.24 -3.44
C PHE A 345 -11.79 -10.44 -2.96
N ILE A 346 -11.66 -9.12 -2.93
CA ILE A 346 -12.78 -8.22 -2.70
C ILE A 346 -13.28 -7.67 -4.03
N TYR A 347 -14.61 -7.63 -4.22
CA TYR A 347 -15.21 -7.13 -5.45
C TYR A 347 -16.65 -6.66 -5.25
N GLU A 348 -17.16 -5.90 -6.22
CA GLU A 348 -18.57 -5.56 -6.37
C GLU A 348 -19.26 -6.47 -7.41
N ASP A 349 -20.39 -7.09 -7.04
CA ASP A 349 -21.22 -7.89 -7.94
C ASP A 349 -22.10 -7.03 -8.87
N ALA A 350 -22.76 -7.67 -9.84
CA ALA A 350 -23.68 -6.99 -10.77
C ALA A 350 -24.89 -6.30 -10.08
N LYS A 351 -25.17 -6.62 -8.81
CA LYS A 351 -26.24 -6.02 -7.99
C LYS A 351 -25.72 -4.95 -7.04
N LYS A 352 -24.50 -4.45 -7.24
CA LYS A 352 -23.83 -3.46 -6.39
C LYS A 352 -23.70 -3.89 -4.93
N LYS A 353 -23.41 -5.18 -4.70
CA LYS A 353 -23.09 -5.75 -3.39
C LYS A 353 -21.62 -6.14 -3.35
N HIS A 354 -20.98 -5.88 -2.23
CA HIS A 354 -19.57 -6.19 -2.04
C HIS A 354 -19.38 -7.54 -1.35
N PHE A 355 -18.37 -8.29 -1.78
CA PHE A 355 -18.02 -9.59 -1.22
C PHE A 355 -16.51 -9.68 -1.02
N LEU A 356 -16.09 -10.33 0.06
CA LEU A 356 -14.73 -10.79 0.28
C LEU A 356 -14.72 -12.32 0.18
N ASP A 357 -14.21 -12.82 -0.93
CA ASP A 357 -14.06 -14.25 -1.22
C ASP A 357 -12.66 -14.74 -0.84
N GLU A 358 -12.58 -16.02 -0.50
CA GLU A 358 -11.33 -16.72 -0.18
C GLU A 358 -11.23 -17.99 -1.01
N TYR A 359 -10.08 -18.21 -1.65
CA TYR A 359 -9.79 -19.39 -2.48
C TYR A 359 -8.53 -20.08 -1.96
N SER A 360 -8.59 -21.40 -1.80
CA SER A 360 -7.42 -22.19 -1.42
C SER A 360 -6.49 -22.38 -2.63
N LEU A 361 -5.21 -22.01 -2.52
CA LEU A 361 -4.22 -22.23 -3.59
C LEU A 361 -3.94 -23.70 -3.88
N LYS A 362 -4.19 -24.56 -2.89
CA LYS A 362 -4.00 -26.02 -3.00
C LYS A 362 -5.11 -26.70 -3.82
N THR A 363 -6.35 -26.23 -3.68
CA THR A 363 -7.52 -26.90 -4.27
C THR A 363 -8.21 -26.09 -5.37
N GLY A 364 -7.90 -24.80 -5.47
CA GLY A 364 -8.58 -23.84 -6.35
C GLY A 364 -10.04 -23.56 -5.99
N LYS A 365 -10.56 -24.15 -4.91
CA LYS A 365 -11.95 -23.99 -4.49
C LYS A 365 -12.10 -22.75 -3.63
N ARG A 366 -13.20 -22.03 -3.84
CA ARG A 366 -13.66 -21.01 -2.91
C ARG A 366 -14.01 -21.67 -1.56
N THR A 367 -13.28 -21.30 -0.52
CA THR A 367 -13.46 -21.80 0.85
C THR A 367 -14.43 -20.95 1.65
N ARG A 368 -14.51 -19.65 1.33
CA ARG A 368 -15.39 -18.69 2.02
C ARG A 368 -15.86 -17.57 1.09
N SER A 369 -17.02 -17.01 1.41
CA SER A 369 -17.55 -15.78 0.80
C SER A 369 -18.25 -14.97 1.89
N ILE A 370 -17.79 -13.75 2.15
CA ILE A 370 -18.32 -12.86 3.18
C ILE A 370 -18.98 -11.66 2.51
N PRO A 371 -20.31 -11.46 2.66
CA PRO A 371 -20.94 -10.22 2.22
C PRO A 371 -20.44 -9.03 3.05
N VAL A 372 -19.87 -8.02 2.39
CA VAL A 372 -19.33 -6.82 3.05
C VAL A 372 -20.42 -5.74 3.10
N LYS A 373 -20.76 -5.31 4.33
CA LYS A 373 -21.87 -4.40 4.63
C LYS A 373 -21.34 -3.06 5.10
N GLY A 374 -21.86 -1.97 4.52
CA GLY A 374 -21.56 -0.60 4.93
C GLY A 374 -20.40 0.05 4.16
N LEU A 375 -19.76 -0.66 3.22
CA LEU A 375 -18.64 -0.13 2.44
C LEU A 375 -19.01 1.12 1.64
N LYS A 376 -20.25 1.22 1.16
CA LYS A 376 -20.81 2.40 0.46
C LYS A 376 -20.76 3.72 1.23
N LYS A 377 -20.44 3.70 2.53
CA LYS A 377 -20.20 4.93 3.31
C LYS A 377 -18.82 5.54 3.04
N TYR A 378 -17.91 4.76 2.46
CA TYR A 378 -16.51 5.09 2.21
C TYR A 378 -16.18 5.15 0.71
N ILE A 379 -17.00 4.51 -0.12
CA ILE A 379 -16.99 4.63 -1.58
C ILE A 379 -18.31 5.29 -1.98
N ASP A 380 -18.25 6.53 -2.47
CA ASP A 380 -19.41 7.25 -3.02
C ASP A 380 -19.42 7.14 -4.55
N ASP A 381 -20.37 7.82 -5.22
CA ASP A 381 -20.40 7.94 -6.70
C ASP A 381 -19.25 8.81 -7.27
N GLU A 382 -18.35 9.35 -6.42
CA GLU A 382 -17.07 9.95 -6.84
C GLU A 382 -16.10 8.83 -7.32
N ALA A 383 -15.08 9.18 -8.11
CA ALA A 383 -14.12 8.22 -8.69
C ALA A 383 -13.15 7.62 -7.62
N PHE A 384 -13.71 6.84 -6.70
CA PHE A 384 -12.97 6.11 -5.69
C PHE A 384 -12.44 4.78 -6.21
N MET A 385 -11.28 4.41 -5.70
CA MET A 385 -10.60 3.16 -5.97
C MET A 385 -10.17 2.49 -4.67
N MET A 386 -10.32 1.17 -4.59
CA MET A 386 -9.64 0.34 -3.62
C MET A 386 -8.24 0.08 -4.18
N THR A 387 -7.21 0.55 -3.49
CA THR A 387 -5.82 0.44 -3.95
C THR A 387 -5.04 -0.65 -3.23
N ASP A 388 -5.52 -1.05 -2.05
CA ASP A 388 -4.93 -2.13 -1.27
C ASP A 388 -6.00 -2.97 -0.57
N LEU A 389 -5.73 -4.27 -0.47
CA LEU A 389 -6.41 -5.22 0.40
C LEU A 389 -5.34 -5.93 1.23
N THR A 390 -5.36 -5.69 2.54
CA THR A 390 -4.45 -6.35 3.47
C THR A 390 -5.22 -7.26 4.43
N MET A 391 -4.81 -8.52 4.53
CA MET A 391 -5.40 -9.50 5.46
C MET A 391 -4.68 -9.47 6.82
N LEU A 392 -5.43 -9.17 7.89
CA LEU A 392 -4.90 -8.87 9.22
C LEU A 392 -4.71 -10.09 10.10
N GLN A 393 -5.59 -11.08 9.96
CA GLN A 393 -5.59 -12.27 10.81
C GLN A 393 -5.12 -13.49 10.05
N ASP A 394 -4.33 -14.29 10.74
CA ASP A 394 -4.16 -15.70 10.42
C ASP A 394 -5.31 -16.38 11.17
N HIS A 395 -6.30 -16.93 10.47
CA HIS A 395 -7.34 -17.67 11.16
C HIS A 395 -6.85 -19.09 11.38
N PRO A 396 -6.55 -19.52 12.62
CA PRO A 396 -6.50 -20.93 12.92
C PRO A 396 -7.87 -21.54 12.62
N LYS A 397 -7.83 -22.72 12.00
CA LYS A 397 -8.98 -23.54 11.62
C LYS A 397 -9.87 -23.90 12.80
#